data_AF-A0A1V9FXL5-F1
#
_entry.id   AF-A0A1V9FXL5-F1
#
_cell.length_a   1.000
_cell.length_b   1.000
_cell.length_c   1.000
_cell.angle_alpha   90.00
_cell.angle_beta   90.00
_cell.angle_gamma   90.00
#
_symmetry.space_group_name_H-M   'P 1'
#
loop_
_entity.id
_entity.type
_entity.pdbx_description
1 polymer ?
#
loop_
_entity_poly.entity_id
_entity_poly.type
_entity_poly.pdbx_seq_one_letter_code
_entity_poly.pdbx_strand_id
1 'polypeptide(L)'
;MRKLYNKTTWFLIFLFFPVLGYSQFPVRKYIAGETYKYKLTTDTWQNDKYTGEAVSISEHRVINDGGAFAEEIKWLNKTAKDASDTIRVISIARMVPAYRISLAPEGKVLLPKLFIPEMVGEITDLNTFFVAISPALNAQKLTAENRDFKNAGLQQGHFADSISILYGTDCIQVSQHLLSSNKKYTTIRTNFTPPDSFCLSPLLDTVTKKLYDLPNNFQMIRKGNGDKVNFFWGIESFTITSKLDNKTGAIQEASMENILTLQMRYNASSDLKTYAV
;
A
#
# COMPACT_ATOMS: atom_id res chain seq x y z
N MET A 1 5.19 -10.94 -84.47
CA MET A 1 3.79 -11.11 -84.04
C MET A 1 3.75 -12.11 -82.88
N ARG A 2 3.23 -11.66 -81.73
CA ARG A 2 2.87 -12.34 -80.46
C ARG A 2 3.75 -13.50 -79.92
N LYS A 3 4.52 -13.18 -78.86
CA LYS A 3 4.92 -14.12 -77.79
C LYS A 3 3.95 -13.98 -76.62
N LEU A 4 3.43 -15.12 -76.14
CA LEU A 4 2.71 -15.26 -74.86
C LEU A 4 3.74 -15.37 -73.73
N TYR A 5 3.52 -14.64 -72.62
CA TYR A 5 4.23 -14.85 -71.36
C TYR A 5 3.20 -15.08 -70.25
N ASN A 6 3.36 -16.23 -69.59
CA ASN A 6 2.56 -16.69 -68.45
C ASN A 6 2.86 -15.82 -67.23
N LYS A 7 1.83 -15.24 -66.61
CA LYS A 7 1.92 -14.64 -65.27
C LYS A 7 1.70 -15.72 -64.24
N THR A 8 2.76 -16.18 -63.61
CA THR A 8 2.71 -17.05 -62.43
C THR A 8 2.37 -16.18 -61.21
N THR A 9 1.14 -16.25 -60.75
CA THR A 9 0.68 -15.57 -59.53
C THR A 9 1.29 -16.26 -58.31
N TRP A 10 2.24 -15.60 -57.64
CA TRP A 10 2.74 -16.02 -56.33
C TRP A 10 1.65 -15.75 -55.28
N PHE A 11 1.11 -16.81 -54.69
CA PHE A 11 0.26 -16.73 -53.49
C PHE A 11 1.17 -16.52 -52.27
N LEU A 12 1.29 -15.28 -51.82
CA LEU A 12 1.90 -14.93 -50.52
C LEU A 12 0.90 -15.34 -49.42
N ILE A 13 1.12 -16.51 -48.83
CA ILE A 13 0.44 -16.92 -47.59
C ILE A 13 1.04 -16.09 -46.46
N PHE A 14 0.36 -15.00 -46.08
CA PHE A 14 0.62 -14.32 -44.82
C PHE A 14 0.20 -15.26 -43.68
N LEU A 15 1.18 -15.96 -43.10
CA LEU A 15 1.04 -16.58 -41.79
C LEU A 15 0.85 -15.45 -40.77
N PHE A 16 -0.41 -15.13 -40.47
CA PHE A 16 -0.77 -14.40 -39.26
C PHE A 16 -0.37 -15.26 -38.06
N PHE A 17 0.87 -15.13 -37.60
CA PHE A 17 1.21 -15.56 -36.25
C PHE A 17 0.37 -14.72 -35.29
N PRO A 18 -0.52 -15.31 -34.49
CA PRO A 18 -1.16 -14.54 -33.42
C PRO A 18 -0.03 -14.05 -32.53
N VAL A 19 0.16 -12.73 -32.49
CA VAL A 19 0.96 -12.10 -31.45
C VAL A 19 0.17 -12.36 -30.17
N LEU A 20 0.49 -13.46 -29.48
CA LEU A 20 -0.04 -13.75 -28.16
C LEU A 20 0.40 -12.61 -27.27
N GLY A 21 -0.51 -11.67 -27.02
CA GLY A 21 -0.31 -10.54 -26.13
C GLY A 21 -0.10 -11.05 -24.72
N TYR A 22 1.15 -11.20 -24.31
CA TYR A 22 1.55 -11.54 -22.94
C TYR A 22 1.48 -10.30 -22.03
N SER A 23 0.31 -9.68 -21.92
CA SER A 23 0.10 -8.59 -20.97
C SER A 23 -1.20 -8.79 -20.20
N GLN A 24 -1.27 -9.91 -19.48
CA GLN A 24 -2.22 -10.06 -18.39
C GLN A 24 -1.52 -9.73 -17.08
N PHE A 25 -2.15 -8.88 -16.27
CA PHE A 25 -1.69 -8.58 -14.92
C PHE A 25 -1.52 -9.88 -14.11
N PRO A 26 -0.43 -10.03 -13.35
CA PRO A 26 -0.16 -11.28 -12.66
C PRO A 26 -1.08 -11.44 -11.45
N VAL A 27 -1.92 -12.47 -11.49
CA VAL A 27 -2.78 -12.87 -10.36
C VAL A 27 -2.00 -13.80 -9.43
N ARG A 28 -2.16 -13.62 -8.11
CA ARG A 28 -1.50 -14.47 -7.11
C ARG A 28 -1.96 -15.93 -7.25
N LYS A 29 -1.00 -16.81 -7.51
CA LYS A 29 -1.16 -18.27 -7.57
C LYS A 29 -0.50 -18.91 -6.35
N TYR A 30 -1.32 -19.28 -5.39
CA TYR A 30 -0.87 -19.86 -4.14
C TYR A 30 -0.40 -21.32 -4.29
N ILE A 31 0.68 -21.66 -3.58
CA ILE A 31 1.16 -23.04 -3.43
C ILE A 31 1.05 -23.38 -1.94
N ALA A 32 0.24 -24.39 -1.61
CA ALA A 32 0.01 -24.79 -0.22
C ALA A 32 1.34 -25.10 0.49
N GLY A 33 1.55 -24.51 1.68
CA GLY A 33 2.76 -24.70 2.46
C GLY A 33 3.99 -23.92 1.97
N GLU A 34 3.87 -23.13 0.90
CA GLU A 34 4.93 -22.18 0.49
C GLU A 34 5.27 -21.25 1.65
N THR A 35 6.57 -21.07 1.91
CA THR A 35 7.08 -20.17 2.93
C THR A 35 8.12 -19.22 2.37
N TYR A 36 8.06 -17.96 2.78
CA TYR A 36 9.07 -16.95 2.45
C TYR A 36 9.11 -15.88 3.53
N LYS A 37 10.08 -14.96 3.41
CA LYS A 37 10.27 -13.85 4.35
C LYS A 37 10.36 -12.54 3.60
N TYR A 38 9.79 -11.50 4.19
CA TYR A 38 10.07 -10.13 3.78
C TYR A 38 10.93 -9.44 4.82
N LYS A 39 11.79 -8.56 4.31
CA LYS A 39 12.49 -7.54 5.09
C LYS A 39 11.87 -6.19 4.73
N LEU A 40 11.24 -5.56 5.71
CA LEU A 40 10.74 -4.20 5.62
C LEU A 40 11.80 -3.26 6.21
N THR A 41 12.24 -2.29 5.43
CA THR A 41 13.10 -1.19 5.89
C THR A 41 12.30 0.11 5.78
N THR A 42 12.25 0.88 6.86
CA THR A 42 11.49 2.13 6.95
C THR A 42 12.40 3.25 7.43
N ASP A 43 12.66 4.23 6.56
CA ASP A 43 13.36 5.46 6.91
C ASP A 43 12.35 6.53 7.30
N THR A 44 12.58 7.21 8.44
CA THR A 44 11.69 8.26 8.94
C THR A 44 12.36 9.61 8.88
N TRP A 45 11.68 10.57 8.27
CA TRP A 45 12.13 11.95 8.14
C TRP A 45 11.10 12.90 8.76
N GLN A 46 11.57 13.97 9.39
CA GLN A 46 10.73 15.05 9.91
C GLN A 46 11.33 16.39 9.48
N ASN A 47 10.57 17.18 8.71
CA ASN A 47 11.02 18.47 8.18
C ASN A 47 12.42 18.36 7.54
N ASP A 48 12.57 17.42 6.60
CA ASP A 48 13.82 17.11 5.86
C ASP A 48 15.00 16.64 6.72
N LYS A 49 14.77 16.34 8.00
CA LYS A 49 15.78 15.75 8.88
C LYS A 49 15.52 14.28 9.10
N TYR A 50 16.52 13.45 8.82
CA TYR A 50 16.47 12.04 9.14
C TYR A 50 16.34 11.85 10.66
N THR A 51 15.40 10.99 11.07
CA THR A 51 15.09 10.74 12.49
C THR A 51 15.33 9.30 12.91
N GLY A 52 15.36 8.36 11.97
CA GLY A 52 15.67 6.97 12.25
C GLY A 52 15.32 6.01 11.12
N GLU A 53 15.71 4.77 11.32
CA GLU A 53 15.45 3.62 10.45
C GLU A 53 14.87 2.50 11.31
N ALA A 54 13.91 1.76 10.78
CA ALA A 54 13.48 0.49 11.32
C ALA A 54 13.67 -0.62 10.29
N VAL A 55 14.11 -1.79 10.73
CA VAL A 55 14.20 -3.01 9.93
C VAL A 55 13.41 -4.11 10.62
N SER A 56 12.41 -4.64 9.93
CA SER A 56 11.49 -5.64 10.44
C SER A 56 11.41 -6.85 9.52
N ILE A 57 11.37 -8.05 10.10
CA ILE A 57 11.32 -9.31 9.36
C ILE A 57 10.00 -10.00 9.64
N SER A 58 9.24 -10.31 8.58
CA SER A 58 8.06 -11.16 8.64
C SER A 58 8.32 -12.48 7.93
N GLU A 59 7.68 -13.54 8.42
CA GLU A 59 7.56 -14.84 7.75
C GLU A 59 6.12 -15.01 7.27
N HIS A 60 6.00 -15.48 6.04
CA HIS A 60 4.73 -15.71 5.36
C HIS A 60 4.62 -17.20 5.09
N ARG A 61 3.48 -17.80 5.42
CA ARG A 61 3.17 -19.19 5.11
C ARG A 61 1.82 -19.27 4.40
N VAL A 62 1.79 -19.90 3.23
CA VAL A 62 0.55 -20.12 2.50
C VAL A 62 -0.25 -21.25 3.15
N ILE A 63 -1.46 -20.93 3.60
CA ILE A 63 -2.40 -21.84 4.25
C ILE A 63 -3.73 -21.90 3.50
N ASN A 64 -4.47 -22.98 3.69
CA ASN A 64 -5.89 -23.05 3.32
C ASN A 64 -6.71 -22.43 4.47
N ASP A 65 -7.51 -21.42 4.17
CA ASP A 65 -8.36 -20.70 5.10
C ASP A 65 -9.81 -20.74 4.60
N GLY A 66 -10.57 -21.72 5.06
CA GLY A 66 -12.00 -21.83 4.75
C GLY A 66 -12.32 -22.08 3.27
N GLY A 67 -11.42 -22.73 2.53
CA GLY A 67 -11.62 -23.06 1.11
C GLY A 67 -10.94 -22.11 0.13
N ALA A 68 -10.35 -21.01 0.62
CA ALA A 68 -9.49 -20.12 -0.16
C ALA A 68 -8.05 -20.16 0.40
N PHE A 69 -7.07 -19.78 -0.42
CA PHE A 69 -5.69 -19.65 0.05
C PHE A 69 -5.42 -18.27 0.64
N ALA A 70 -4.62 -18.23 1.70
CA ALA A 70 -4.16 -17.00 2.35
C ALA A 70 -2.70 -17.13 2.80
N GLU A 71 -2.06 -15.98 3.02
CA GLU A 71 -0.75 -15.86 3.65
C GLU A 71 -0.95 -15.61 5.14
N GLU A 72 -0.54 -16.57 5.97
CA GLU A 72 -0.38 -16.37 7.40
C GLU A 72 0.94 -15.64 7.64
N ILE A 73 0.85 -14.44 8.20
CA ILE A 73 1.96 -13.53 8.44
C ILE A 73 2.32 -13.55 9.91
N LYS A 74 3.60 -13.81 10.20
CA LYS A 74 4.17 -13.79 11.53
C LYS A 74 5.40 -12.89 11.57
N TRP A 75 5.40 -11.90 12.46
CA TRP A 75 6.56 -11.06 12.69
C TRP A 75 7.62 -11.80 13.52
N LEU A 76 8.87 -11.78 13.05
CA LEU A 76 9.98 -12.52 13.64
C LEU A 76 10.90 -11.63 14.46
N ASN A 77 11.18 -10.43 13.96
CA ASN A 77 12.13 -9.48 14.55
C ASN A 77 11.82 -8.04 14.09
N LYS A 78 12.18 -7.07 14.93
CA LYS A 78 12.29 -5.65 14.58
C LYS A 78 13.53 -5.06 15.26
N THR A 79 14.30 -4.32 14.50
CA THR A 79 15.39 -3.47 15.00
C THR A 79 15.11 -2.04 14.60
N ALA A 80 15.32 -1.09 15.50
CA ALA A 80 15.19 0.34 15.20
C ALA A 80 16.49 1.05 15.56
N LYS A 81 16.89 1.99 14.71
CA LYS A 81 18.01 2.90 14.89
C LYS A 81 17.46 4.32 14.91
N ASP A 82 17.78 5.08 15.94
CA ASP A 82 17.48 6.52 15.94
C ASP A 82 18.61 7.33 15.29
N ALA A 83 18.42 8.65 15.17
CA ALA A 83 19.42 9.55 14.62
C ALA A 83 20.77 9.56 15.39
N SER A 84 20.82 9.01 16.62
CA SER A 84 22.05 8.87 17.41
C SER A 84 22.78 7.55 17.19
N ASP A 85 22.30 6.71 16.27
CA ASP A 85 22.81 5.35 16.01
C ASP A 85 22.57 4.35 17.15
N THR A 86 21.62 4.65 18.05
CA THR A 86 21.26 3.71 19.11
C THR A 86 20.38 2.61 18.54
N ILE A 87 20.92 1.40 18.43
CA ILE A 87 20.17 0.22 17.98
C ILE A 87 19.35 -0.34 19.13
N ARG A 88 18.03 -0.43 18.92
CA ARG A 88 17.08 -1.10 19.81
C ARG A 88 16.58 -2.35 19.14
N VAL A 89 16.89 -3.51 19.72
CA VAL A 89 16.23 -4.77 19.36
C VAL A 89 14.87 -4.79 20.04
N ILE A 90 13.81 -4.82 19.24
CA ILE A 90 12.45 -4.80 19.75
C ILE A 90 11.91 -6.22 19.72
N SER A 91 12.09 -6.93 20.85
CA SER A 91 11.59 -8.30 21.04
C SER A 91 10.07 -8.43 20.91
N ILE A 92 9.36 -7.29 20.91
CA ILE A 92 7.91 -7.20 20.82
C ILE A 92 7.33 -7.66 19.48
N ALA A 93 8.15 -7.74 18.41
CA ALA A 93 7.68 -8.20 17.10
C ALA A 93 6.98 -9.57 17.19
N ARG A 94 7.51 -10.48 18.03
CA ARG A 94 6.93 -11.82 18.21
C ARG A 94 5.66 -11.84 19.06
N MET A 95 5.31 -10.73 19.72
CA MET A 95 4.05 -10.59 20.47
C MET A 95 2.88 -10.24 19.56
N VAL A 96 3.13 -9.80 18.32
CA VAL A 96 2.07 -9.59 17.34
C VAL A 96 1.45 -10.94 16.98
N PRO A 97 0.13 -11.16 17.22
CA PRO A 97 -0.54 -12.37 16.81
C PRO A 97 -0.41 -12.56 15.30
N ALA A 98 -0.25 -13.81 14.85
CA ALA A 98 -0.28 -14.09 13.43
C ALA A 98 -1.63 -13.66 12.84
N TYR A 99 -1.59 -13.10 11.63
CA TYR A 99 -2.77 -12.65 10.90
C TYR A 99 -2.70 -13.08 9.44
N ARG A 100 -3.79 -12.89 8.71
CA ARG A 100 -3.94 -13.46 7.36
C ARG A 100 -4.29 -12.39 6.34
N ILE A 101 -3.66 -12.49 5.18
CA ILE A 101 -3.95 -11.67 4.01
C ILE A 101 -4.11 -12.60 2.80
N SER A 102 -5.08 -12.32 1.93
CA SER A 102 -5.22 -13.03 0.66
C SER A 102 -5.41 -12.07 -0.51
N LEU A 103 -4.65 -12.31 -1.57
CA LEU A 103 -4.76 -11.70 -2.88
C LEU A 103 -5.51 -12.59 -3.88
N ALA A 104 -6.08 -13.71 -3.42
CA ALA A 104 -7.02 -14.48 -4.23
C ALA A 104 -8.22 -13.58 -4.61
N PRO A 105 -8.91 -13.83 -5.74
CA PRO A 105 -10.06 -13.03 -6.15
C PRO A 105 -11.16 -12.90 -5.08
N GLU A 106 -11.40 -13.97 -4.32
CA GLU A 106 -12.32 -14.05 -3.18
C GLU A 106 -11.68 -13.74 -1.82
N GLY A 107 -10.36 -13.50 -1.83
CA GLY A 107 -9.56 -13.19 -0.66
C GLY A 107 -9.87 -11.81 -0.08
N LYS A 108 -9.32 -11.55 1.10
CA LYS A 108 -9.44 -10.26 1.78
C LYS A 108 -8.06 -9.75 2.21
N VAL A 109 -7.84 -8.47 1.98
CA VAL A 109 -6.71 -7.72 2.55
C VAL A 109 -7.29 -6.90 3.70
N LEU A 110 -7.28 -7.49 4.90
CA LEU A 110 -7.78 -6.84 6.12
C LEU A 110 -6.60 -6.39 6.96
N LEU A 111 -6.69 -5.17 7.50
CA LEU A 111 -5.78 -4.73 8.54
C LEU A 111 -6.06 -5.53 9.81
N PRO A 112 -5.07 -6.22 10.42
CA PRO A 112 -5.29 -6.90 11.68
C PRO A 112 -5.50 -5.87 12.80
N LYS A 113 -6.01 -6.33 13.94
CA LYS A 113 -6.12 -5.48 15.12
C LYS A 113 -4.72 -5.03 15.57
N LEU A 114 -4.60 -3.73 15.82
CA LEU A 114 -3.35 -3.08 16.20
C LEU A 114 -3.28 -2.99 17.74
N PHE A 115 -2.58 -3.93 18.38
CA PHE A 115 -2.46 -3.99 19.85
C PHE A 115 -1.06 -3.70 20.38
N ILE A 116 -0.07 -3.69 19.49
CA ILE A 116 1.34 -3.49 19.83
C ILE A 116 1.77 -2.16 19.20
N PRO A 117 1.73 -1.04 19.94
CA PRO A 117 1.99 0.29 19.40
C PRO A 117 3.28 0.40 18.60
N GLU A 118 4.33 -0.27 19.08
CA GLU A 118 5.66 -0.29 18.46
C GLU A 118 5.71 -1.07 17.15
N MET A 119 4.66 -1.80 16.77
CA MET A 119 4.56 -2.53 15.49
C MET A 119 3.48 -1.98 14.57
N VAL A 120 2.77 -0.92 14.97
CA VAL A 120 1.66 -0.33 14.19
C VAL A 120 2.12 0.02 12.78
N GLY A 121 3.21 0.81 12.67
CA GLY A 121 3.74 1.24 11.37
C GLY A 121 4.13 0.07 10.46
N GLU A 122 4.84 -0.92 11.00
CA GLU A 122 5.25 -2.10 10.22
C GLU A 122 4.06 -2.91 9.71
N ILE A 123 3.05 -3.10 10.56
CA ILE A 123 1.83 -3.84 10.22
C ILE A 123 1.05 -3.08 9.16
N THR A 124 0.85 -1.76 9.32
CA THR A 124 0.12 -0.94 8.36
C THR A 124 0.86 -0.87 7.04
N ASP A 125 2.17 -0.62 7.03
CA ASP A 125 2.96 -0.49 5.81
C ASP A 125 2.97 -1.80 5.00
N LEU A 126 3.20 -2.93 5.67
CA LEU A 126 3.13 -4.24 5.01
C LEU A 126 1.73 -4.48 4.43
N ASN A 127 0.67 -4.19 5.18
CA ASN A 127 -0.70 -4.32 4.70
C ASN A 127 -0.96 -3.46 3.46
N THR A 128 -0.48 -2.21 3.46
CA THR A 128 -0.65 -1.27 2.36
C THR A 128 0.03 -1.76 1.08
N PHE A 129 1.17 -2.46 1.16
CA PHE A 129 1.76 -3.13 -0.02
C PHE A 129 0.84 -4.18 -0.64
N PHE A 130 0.11 -4.96 0.17
CA PHE A 130 -0.89 -5.89 -0.34
C PHE A 130 -2.13 -5.18 -0.89
N VAL A 131 -2.58 -4.11 -0.21
CA VAL A 131 -3.71 -3.29 -0.67
C VAL A 131 -3.43 -2.74 -2.07
N ALA A 132 -2.21 -2.20 -2.30
CA ALA A 132 -1.80 -1.56 -3.55
C ALA A 132 -1.90 -2.45 -4.80
N ILE A 133 -1.87 -3.77 -4.64
CA ILE A 133 -2.00 -4.76 -5.73
C ILE A 133 -3.25 -5.63 -5.59
N SER A 134 -4.13 -5.32 -4.63
CA SER A 134 -5.28 -6.16 -4.31
C SER A 134 -6.30 -6.17 -5.46
N PRO A 135 -7.00 -7.31 -5.68
CA PRO A 135 -8.09 -7.38 -6.66
C PRO A 135 -9.21 -6.36 -6.42
N ALA A 136 -9.42 -5.95 -5.16
CA ALA A 136 -10.40 -4.95 -4.75
C ALA A 136 -10.13 -3.55 -5.35
N LEU A 137 -8.85 -3.22 -5.57
CA LEU A 137 -8.45 -1.98 -6.26
C LEU A 137 -8.38 -2.14 -7.78
N ASN A 138 -8.83 -3.27 -8.33
CA ASN A 138 -8.89 -3.53 -9.76
C ASN A 138 -7.54 -3.44 -10.50
N ALA A 139 -6.42 -3.73 -9.81
CA ALA A 139 -5.08 -3.72 -10.40
C ALA A 139 -4.98 -4.57 -11.69
N GLN A 140 -5.77 -5.63 -11.75
CA GLN A 140 -5.88 -6.55 -12.89
C GLN A 140 -6.41 -5.92 -14.19
N LYS A 141 -6.97 -4.70 -14.13
CA LYS A 141 -7.41 -3.95 -15.33
C LYS A 141 -6.26 -3.29 -16.10
N LEU A 142 -5.06 -3.29 -15.54
CA LEU A 142 -3.87 -2.77 -16.19
C LEU A 142 -3.38 -3.74 -17.27
N THR A 143 -3.19 -3.23 -18.49
CA THR A 143 -2.59 -3.95 -19.62
C THR A 143 -1.60 -3.05 -20.35
N ALA A 144 -0.90 -3.60 -21.34
CA ALA A 144 -0.03 -2.80 -22.21
C ALA A 144 -0.79 -1.69 -22.98
N GLU A 145 -2.05 -1.94 -23.31
CA GLU A 145 -2.94 -1.00 -24.00
C GLU A 145 -3.66 -0.06 -23.03
N ASN A 146 -3.93 -0.52 -21.81
CA ASN A 146 -4.56 0.27 -20.75
C ASN A 146 -3.61 0.40 -19.56
N ARG A 147 -2.63 1.29 -19.69
CA ARG A 147 -1.55 1.44 -18.71
C ARG A 147 -1.94 2.23 -17.48
N ASP A 148 -3.07 2.91 -17.50
CA ASP A 148 -3.52 3.82 -16.45
C ASP A 148 -4.91 3.45 -15.98
N PHE A 149 -5.11 3.49 -14.67
CA PHE A 149 -6.41 3.21 -14.07
C PHE A 149 -6.64 4.07 -12.84
N LYS A 150 -7.74 4.85 -12.82
CA LYS A 150 -8.21 5.56 -11.62
C LYS A 150 -9.37 4.77 -11.04
N ASN A 151 -9.27 4.36 -9.77
CA ASN A 151 -10.39 3.71 -9.09
C ASN A 151 -11.54 4.71 -8.96
N ALA A 152 -12.76 4.32 -9.33
CA ALA A 152 -13.90 5.24 -9.25
C ALA A 152 -14.32 5.55 -7.79
N GLY A 153 -14.06 4.62 -6.86
CA GLY A 153 -14.40 4.78 -5.46
C GLY A 153 -13.28 5.41 -4.64
N LEU A 154 -13.66 6.35 -3.76
CA LEU A 154 -12.81 6.80 -2.67
C LEU A 154 -12.66 5.68 -1.64
N GLN A 155 -11.47 5.55 -1.08
CA GLN A 155 -11.19 4.61 0.00
C GLN A 155 -11.08 5.40 1.30
N GLN A 156 -11.73 4.93 2.36
CA GLN A 156 -11.57 5.50 3.70
C GLN A 156 -10.82 4.51 4.59
N GLY A 157 -9.68 4.95 5.11
CA GLY A 157 -8.89 4.20 6.07
C GLY A 157 -9.31 4.48 7.51
N HIS A 158 -9.19 3.45 8.35
CA HIS A 158 -9.28 3.56 9.80
C HIS A 158 -8.10 2.82 10.42
N PHE A 159 -7.24 3.54 11.15
CA PHE A 159 -5.97 3.02 11.66
C PHE A 159 -5.76 3.31 13.16
N ALA A 160 -6.85 3.50 13.91
CA ALA A 160 -6.77 3.62 15.35
C ALA A 160 -6.36 2.29 16.02
N ASP A 161 -5.40 2.36 16.94
CA ASP A 161 -4.97 1.22 17.78
C ASP A 161 -5.66 1.23 19.16
N SER A 162 -6.43 2.29 19.46
CA SER A 162 -7.10 2.52 20.76
C SER A 162 -6.15 2.63 21.96
N ILE A 163 -4.84 2.71 21.75
CA ILE A 163 -3.80 2.76 22.78
C ILE A 163 -3.00 4.06 22.63
N SER A 164 -2.35 4.24 21.48
CA SER A 164 -1.51 5.39 21.15
C SER A 164 -2.19 6.33 20.15
N ILE A 165 -2.94 5.77 19.20
CA ILE A 165 -3.80 6.43 18.23
C ILE A 165 -5.25 6.14 18.63
N LEU A 166 -5.88 7.12 19.27
CA LEU A 166 -7.24 7.02 19.79
C LEU A 166 -8.28 7.11 18.67
N TYR A 167 -7.97 7.87 17.63
CA TYR A 167 -8.77 8.01 16.42
C TYR A 167 -7.83 8.29 15.25
N GLY A 168 -8.09 7.68 14.11
CA GLY A 168 -7.29 7.86 12.92
C GLY A 168 -8.11 7.51 11.69
N THR A 169 -8.22 8.46 10.76
CA THR A 169 -8.90 8.22 9.49
C THR A 169 -8.25 9.01 8.38
N ASP A 170 -8.25 8.39 7.21
CA ASP A 170 -7.89 9.02 5.95
C ASP A 170 -9.01 8.81 4.92
N CYS A 171 -8.92 9.56 3.83
CA CYS A 171 -9.76 9.35 2.67
C CYS A 171 -8.97 9.58 1.39
N ILE A 172 -8.77 8.55 0.59
CA ILE A 172 -7.80 8.55 -0.50
C ILE A 172 -8.45 8.16 -1.82
N GLN A 173 -8.04 8.86 -2.87
CA GLN A 173 -8.26 8.49 -4.24
C GLN A 173 -7.11 7.60 -4.70
N VAL A 174 -7.43 6.41 -5.18
CA VAL A 174 -6.42 5.48 -5.70
C VAL A 174 -6.32 5.60 -7.22
N SER A 175 -5.09 5.67 -7.72
CA SER A 175 -4.76 5.47 -9.13
C SER A 175 -3.63 4.47 -9.27
N GLN A 176 -3.57 3.77 -10.40
CA GLN A 176 -2.58 2.76 -10.69
C GLN A 176 -2.04 2.94 -12.11
N HIS A 177 -0.75 2.67 -12.29
CA HIS A 177 -0.05 2.81 -13.55
C HIS A 177 0.88 1.61 -13.79
N LEU A 178 0.82 1.02 -14.97
CA LEU A 178 1.74 -0.03 -15.41
C LEU A 178 3.05 0.59 -15.88
N LEU A 179 4.10 0.49 -15.05
CA LEU A 179 5.42 1.03 -15.38
C LEU A 179 6.16 0.16 -16.40
N SER A 180 6.16 -1.17 -16.20
CA SER A 180 6.78 -2.11 -17.12
C SER A 180 6.22 -3.52 -16.96
N SER A 181 6.33 -4.33 -18.01
CA SER A 181 6.06 -5.77 -17.95
C SER A 181 6.99 -6.52 -18.90
N ASN A 182 7.52 -7.65 -18.47
CA ASN A 182 8.32 -8.56 -19.27
C ASN A 182 7.94 -10.02 -18.96
N LYS A 183 8.68 -11.00 -19.47
CA LYS A 183 8.35 -12.42 -19.24
C LYS A 183 8.37 -12.85 -17.75
N LYS A 184 9.18 -12.18 -16.92
CA LYS A 184 9.42 -12.56 -15.53
C LYS A 184 8.68 -11.66 -14.54
N TYR A 185 8.62 -10.37 -14.80
CA TYR A 185 8.11 -9.39 -13.85
C TYR A 185 7.15 -8.38 -14.46
N THR A 186 6.22 -7.91 -13.63
CA THR A 186 5.38 -6.74 -13.89
C THR A 186 5.61 -5.74 -12.77
N THR A 187 5.89 -4.49 -13.11
CA THR A 187 6.06 -3.40 -12.15
C THR A 187 4.93 -2.40 -12.30
N ILE A 188 4.23 -2.13 -11.21
CA ILE A 188 3.16 -1.15 -11.14
C ILE A 188 3.50 -0.04 -10.15
N ARG A 189 2.91 1.12 -10.38
CA ARG A 189 2.84 2.21 -9.42
C ARG A 189 1.40 2.39 -8.99
N THR A 190 1.15 2.47 -7.69
CA THR A 190 -0.14 2.82 -7.12
C THR A 190 0.02 4.12 -6.34
N ASN A 191 -0.72 5.16 -6.72
CA ASN A 191 -0.75 6.42 -5.98
C ASN A 191 -2.02 6.46 -5.14
N PHE A 192 -1.86 6.86 -3.89
CA PHE A 192 -2.91 7.13 -2.92
C PHE A 192 -2.82 8.62 -2.60
N THR A 193 -3.74 9.40 -3.16
CA THR A 193 -3.69 10.87 -3.08
C THR A 193 -4.96 11.41 -2.45
N PRO A 194 -4.94 12.66 -1.95
CA PRO A 194 -6.18 13.35 -1.62
C PRO A 194 -7.13 13.36 -2.82
N PRO A 195 -8.43 13.19 -2.63
CA PRO A 195 -9.41 13.39 -3.68
C PRO A 195 -9.60 14.87 -4.01
N ASP A 196 -10.32 15.15 -5.10
CA ASP A 196 -10.56 16.51 -5.58
C ASP A 196 -11.48 17.33 -4.63
N SER A 197 -12.17 16.66 -3.70
CA SER A 197 -13.09 17.24 -2.73
C SER A 197 -12.91 16.62 -1.35
N PHE A 198 -13.17 17.40 -0.30
CA PHE A 198 -13.11 16.93 1.09
C PHE A 198 -14.08 15.77 1.35
N CYS A 199 -13.62 14.72 2.02
CA CYS A 199 -14.38 13.47 2.19
C CYS A 199 -14.20 12.81 3.57
N LEU A 200 -13.73 13.57 4.55
CA LEU A 200 -13.69 13.12 5.94
C LEU A 200 -14.95 13.56 6.69
N SER A 201 -15.29 12.87 7.77
CA SER A 201 -16.15 13.44 8.81
C SER A 201 -15.28 14.27 9.75
N PRO A 202 -15.31 15.61 9.69
CA PRO A 202 -14.34 16.45 10.38
C PRO A 202 -14.55 16.41 11.89
N LEU A 203 -13.47 16.23 12.66
CA LEU A 203 -13.51 16.37 14.13
C LEU A 203 -13.55 17.83 14.59
N LEU A 204 -13.08 18.75 13.74
CA LEU A 204 -13.13 20.20 13.94
C LEU A 204 -13.39 20.90 12.61
N ASP A 205 -14.09 22.03 12.64
CA ASP A 205 -14.34 22.85 11.45
C ASP A 205 -13.05 23.28 10.73
N THR A 206 -11.93 23.42 11.45
CA THR A 206 -10.65 23.77 10.84
C THR A 206 -10.10 22.69 9.92
N VAL A 207 -10.55 21.43 10.06
CA VAL A 207 -10.13 20.31 9.19
C VAL A 207 -10.71 20.47 7.78
N THR A 208 -11.85 21.13 7.62
CA THR A 208 -12.46 21.35 6.29
C THR A 208 -11.77 22.47 5.50
N LYS A 209 -11.00 23.33 6.17
CA LYS A 209 -10.22 24.39 5.54
C LYS A 209 -9.01 23.78 4.82
N LYS A 210 -8.92 24.01 3.51
CA LYS A 210 -7.75 23.61 2.72
C LYS A 210 -6.49 24.24 3.32
N LEU A 211 -5.50 23.41 3.65
CA LEU A 211 -4.23 23.89 4.18
C LEU A 211 -3.25 24.29 3.06
N TYR A 212 -3.50 23.85 1.83
CA TYR A 212 -2.72 24.15 0.61
C TYR A 212 -3.65 24.03 -0.62
N ASP A 213 -3.13 23.56 -1.75
CA ASP A 213 -3.89 23.38 -2.99
C ASP A 213 -4.86 22.18 -2.96
N LEU A 214 -4.60 21.20 -2.09
CA LEU A 214 -5.40 19.98 -1.94
C LEU A 214 -6.26 20.03 -0.66
N PRO A 215 -7.44 19.36 -0.65
CA PRO A 215 -8.21 19.20 0.57
C PRO A 215 -7.47 18.32 1.58
N ASN A 216 -7.68 18.60 2.87
CA ASN A 216 -7.19 17.71 3.92
C ASN A 216 -7.91 16.36 3.78
N ASN A 217 -7.12 15.30 3.81
CA ASN A 217 -7.59 13.95 3.65
C ASN A 217 -7.12 13.03 4.78
N PHE A 218 -6.44 13.58 5.79
CA PHE A 218 -5.97 12.88 6.97
C PHE A 218 -6.37 13.62 8.24
N GLN A 219 -6.80 12.88 9.27
CA GLN A 219 -6.89 13.38 10.64
C GLN A 219 -6.65 12.27 11.67
N MET A 220 -6.06 12.63 12.80
CA MET A 220 -5.67 11.68 13.84
C MET A 220 -5.66 12.33 15.22
N ILE A 221 -6.13 11.60 16.23
CA ILE A 221 -5.95 11.91 17.65
C ILE A 221 -4.98 10.88 18.23
N ARG A 222 -3.86 11.35 18.78
CA ARG A 222 -2.93 10.55 19.57
C ARG A 222 -3.02 10.90 21.05
N LYS A 223 -2.69 9.94 21.90
CA LYS A 223 -2.54 10.19 23.35
C LYS A 223 -1.46 11.27 23.58
N GLY A 224 -1.78 12.25 24.42
CA GLY A 224 -0.86 13.29 24.88
C GLY A 224 -0.40 13.02 26.30
N ASN A 225 -0.03 14.08 27.01
CA ASN A 225 0.40 14.02 28.40
C ASN A 225 -0.82 13.94 29.34
N GLY A 226 -0.85 12.93 30.21
CA GLY A 226 -1.97 12.75 31.15
C GLY A 226 -3.28 12.42 30.43
N ASP A 227 -4.29 13.26 30.64
CA ASP A 227 -5.63 13.19 30.04
C ASP A 227 -5.76 13.97 28.72
N LYS A 228 -4.67 14.58 28.26
CA LYS A 228 -4.63 15.40 27.05
C LYS A 228 -4.41 14.58 25.79
N VAL A 229 -4.65 15.21 24.65
CA VAL A 229 -4.49 14.59 23.32
C VAL A 229 -3.69 15.48 22.37
N ASN A 230 -3.04 14.85 21.40
CA ASN A 230 -2.42 15.53 20.26
C ASN A 230 -3.30 15.32 19.03
N PHE A 231 -3.79 16.39 18.43
CA PHE A 231 -4.63 16.34 17.24
C PHE A 231 -3.85 16.75 16.00
N PHE A 232 -3.88 15.90 14.97
CA PHE A 232 -3.17 16.07 13.71
C PHE A 232 -4.19 16.09 12.58
N TRP A 233 -4.03 16.98 11.61
CA TRP A 233 -4.82 16.95 10.38
C TRP A 233 -4.02 17.55 9.23
N GLY A 234 -4.34 17.15 8.00
CA GLY A 234 -3.67 17.69 6.83
C GLY A 234 -3.77 16.79 5.61
N ILE A 235 -2.69 16.79 4.84
CA ILE A 235 -2.57 16.07 3.58
C ILE A 235 -1.66 14.86 3.81
N GLU A 236 -2.16 13.69 3.48
CA GLU A 236 -1.37 12.48 3.32
C GLU A 236 -1.45 12.05 1.84
N SER A 237 -0.27 11.78 1.28
CA SER A 237 -0.14 11.21 -0.05
C SER A 237 0.98 10.18 -0.03
N PHE A 238 0.73 9.00 -0.56
CA PHE A 238 1.75 7.97 -0.68
C PHE A 238 1.72 7.27 -2.02
N THR A 239 2.90 6.90 -2.50
CA THR A 239 3.10 6.18 -3.76
C THR A 239 3.79 4.88 -3.48
N ILE A 240 3.21 3.78 -3.97
CA ILE A 240 3.79 2.45 -3.87
C ILE A 240 4.23 1.98 -5.25
N THR A 241 5.47 1.53 -5.39
CA THR A 241 5.92 0.80 -6.58
C THR A 241 6.06 -0.68 -6.22
N SER A 242 5.29 -1.55 -6.88
CA SER A 242 5.30 -2.99 -6.62
C SER A 242 5.81 -3.75 -7.83
N LYS A 243 6.77 -4.66 -7.61
CA LYS A 243 7.29 -5.59 -8.60
C LYS A 243 6.77 -6.99 -8.31
N LEU A 244 6.02 -7.54 -9.25
CA LEU A 244 5.31 -8.82 -9.13
C LEU A 244 5.97 -9.87 -10.00
N ASP A 245 6.09 -11.10 -9.50
CA ASP A 245 6.51 -12.26 -10.29
C ASP A 245 5.36 -12.73 -11.19
N ASN A 246 5.58 -12.81 -12.50
CA ASN A 246 4.52 -13.13 -13.46
C ASN A 246 4.10 -14.61 -13.44
N LYS A 247 4.90 -15.49 -12.84
CA LYS A 247 4.56 -16.91 -12.70
C LYS A 247 3.61 -17.14 -11.53
N THR A 248 3.87 -16.48 -10.41
CA THR A 248 3.23 -16.73 -9.10
C THR A 248 2.33 -15.60 -8.63
N GLY A 249 2.41 -14.40 -9.22
CA GLY A 249 1.75 -13.18 -8.75
C GLY A 249 2.19 -12.71 -7.37
N ALA A 250 3.29 -13.24 -6.82
CA ALA A 250 3.82 -12.82 -5.53
C ALA A 250 4.54 -11.47 -5.65
N ILE A 251 4.45 -10.65 -4.60
CA ILE A 251 5.27 -9.44 -4.47
C ILE A 251 6.73 -9.89 -4.31
N GLN A 252 7.59 -9.46 -5.23
CA GLN A 252 9.03 -9.69 -5.12
C GLN A 252 9.70 -8.55 -4.39
N GLU A 253 9.20 -7.34 -4.62
CA GLU A 253 9.71 -6.10 -4.07
C GLU A 253 8.60 -5.07 -4.07
N ALA A 254 8.55 -4.23 -3.04
CA ALA A 254 7.72 -3.05 -3.02
C ALA A 254 8.45 -1.92 -2.29
N SER A 255 8.25 -0.69 -2.75
CA SER A 255 8.72 0.52 -2.07
C SER A 255 7.56 1.49 -1.90
N MET A 256 7.58 2.24 -0.80
CA MET A 256 6.59 3.28 -0.51
C MET A 256 7.32 4.59 -0.24
N GLU A 257 6.84 5.66 -0.86
CA GLU A 257 7.13 7.03 -0.46
C GLU A 257 5.86 7.59 0.18
N ASN A 258 5.87 7.86 1.48
CA ASN A 258 4.74 8.43 2.21
C ASN A 258 5.07 9.86 2.68
N ILE A 259 4.26 10.82 2.25
CA ILE A 259 4.41 12.24 2.55
C ILE A 259 3.19 12.70 3.35
N LEU A 260 3.43 13.13 4.59
CA LEU A 260 2.44 13.77 5.43
C LEU A 260 2.79 15.25 5.63
N THR A 261 1.86 16.13 5.27
CA THR A 261 1.93 17.57 5.55
C THR A 261 0.82 17.92 6.52
N LEU A 262 1.17 18.08 7.80
CA LEU A 262 0.22 18.14 8.90
C LEU A 262 0.27 19.46 9.66
N GLN A 263 -0.90 19.91 10.09
CA GLN A 263 -1.06 20.85 11.20
C GLN A 263 -1.34 20.06 12.48
N MET A 264 -0.96 20.65 13.62
CA MET A 264 -1.00 19.96 14.91
C MET A 264 -1.49 20.87 16.02
N ARG A 265 -2.29 20.32 16.93
CA ARG A 265 -2.52 20.87 18.28
C ARG A 265 -1.95 19.90 19.29
N TYR A 266 -0.96 20.35 20.05
CA TYR A 266 -0.31 19.54 21.06
C TYR A 266 -0.99 19.68 22.41
N ASN A 267 -1.12 18.56 23.13
CA ASN A 267 -1.62 18.54 24.50
C ASN A 267 -2.92 19.34 24.68
N ALA A 268 -3.84 19.18 23.73
CA ALA A 268 -5.16 19.75 23.78
C ALA A 268 -6.04 19.00 24.79
N SER A 269 -7.09 19.67 25.27
CA SER A 269 -8.19 18.99 25.97
C SER A 269 -8.81 17.91 25.07
N SER A 270 -9.40 16.87 25.68
CA SER A 270 -10.05 15.77 24.95
C SER A 270 -11.22 16.22 24.07
N ASP A 271 -11.84 17.35 24.40
CA ASP A 271 -12.88 18.00 23.59
C ASP A 271 -12.31 18.91 22.47
N LEU A 272 -10.99 18.92 22.29
CA LEU A 272 -10.24 19.65 21.25
C LEU A 272 -10.39 21.18 21.30
N LYS A 273 -10.94 21.74 22.39
CA LYS A 273 -11.26 23.19 22.49
C LYS A 273 -10.07 24.10 22.77
N THR A 274 -8.96 23.61 23.28
CA THR A 274 -7.79 24.46 23.54
C THR A 274 -7.06 24.83 22.23
N TYR A 275 -7.01 26.14 21.96
CA TYR A 275 -6.39 26.80 20.79
C TYR A 275 -5.02 27.42 21.12
N ALA A 276 -4.34 27.01 22.18
CA ALA A 276 -3.03 27.58 22.48
C ALA A 276 -1.98 27.00 21.52
N VAL A 277 -1.74 27.69 20.41
CA VAL A 277 -0.45 27.69 19.71
C VAL A 277 0.38 28.81 20.31
#